data_AF-A0A7W3NGD8-F1
#
_entry.id   AF-A0A7W3NGD8-F1
#
_cell.length_a   1.000
_cell.length_b   1.000
_cell.length_c   1.000
_cell.angle_alpha   90.00
_cell.angle_beta   90.00
_cell.angle_gamma   90.00
#
_symmetry.space_group_name_H-M   'P 1'
#
loop_
_entity.id
_entity.type
_entity.pdbx_description
1 polymer ?
#
loop_
_entity_poly.entity_id
_entity_poly.type
_entity_poly.pdbx_seq_one_letter_code
_entity_poly.pdbx_strand_id
1 'polypeptide(L)'
;MKNVKNNYVWAAIILLSCTFALYTIYITDFKDGVRLGVTGVIAIVLVITTLCQLATWGFDREIQKDEMGKKIATMSAKRSYHILTMGLFILWILDRIIFVRKNDFGNISLFAALCLALVIFPIVQFFSARRYR
;
A
#
# COMPACT_ATOMS: atom_id res chain seq x y z
N MET A 1 -19.55 19.30 10.77
CA MET A 1 -18.29 19.41 9.98
C MET A 1 -17.00 19.55 10.81
N LYS A 2 -16.94 20.35 11.90
CA LYS A 2 -15.68 20.58 12.66
C LYS A 2 -15.13 19.33 13.37
N ASN A 3 -15.99 18.47 13.93
CA ASN A 3 -15.59 17.21 14.59
C ASN A 3 -15.02 16.16 13.63
N VAL A 4 -15.56 16.05 12.40
CA VAL A 4 -15.07 15.08 11.40
C VAL A 4 -13.66 15.44 10.92
N LYS A 5 -13.40 16.73 10.71
CA LYS A 5 -12.06 17.23 10.35
C LYS A 5 -11.04 17.01 11.47
N ASN A 6 -11.43 17.21 12.73
CA ASN A 6 -10.57 16.96 13.88
C ASN A 6 -10.21 15.47 14.02
N ASN A 7 -11.20 14.58 13.88
CA ASN A 7 -10.99 13.13 13.97
C ASN A 7 -10.09 12.60 12.84
N TYR A 8 -10.18 13.19 11.64
CA TYR A 8 -9.26 12.90 10.53
C TYR A 8 -7.80 13.24 10.87
N VAL A 9 -7.56 14.42 11.45
CA VAL A 9 -6.21 14.86 11.83
C VAL A 9 -5.63 13.92 12.89
N TRP A 10 -6.41 13.53 13.89
CA TRP A 10 -5.98 12.56 14.90
C TRP A 10 -5.68 11.17 14.31
N ALA A 11 -6.54 10.66 13.42
CA ALA A 11 -6.31 9.38 12.76
C ALA A 11 -5.05 9.40 11.88
N ALA A 12 -4.82 10.49 11.15
CA ALA A 12 -3.61 10.67 10.35
C ALA A 12 -2.34 10.73 11.22
N ILE A 13 -2.39 11.43 12.36
CA ILE A 13 -1.28 11.53 13.32
C ILE A 13 -0.97 10.15 13.93
N ILE A 14 -2.00 9.40 14.34
CA ILE A 14 -1.83 8.06 14.92
C ILE A 14 -1.21 7.10 13.90
N LEU A 15 -1.67 7.13 12.65
CA LEU A 15 -1.13 6.26 11.61
C LEU A 15 0.30 6.65 11.20
N LEU A 16 0.61 7.95 11.11
CA LEU A 16 1.99 8.42 10.87
C LEU A 16 2.93 7.99 12.00
N SER A 17 2.49 8.14 13.25
CA SER A 17 3.24 7.68 14.42
C SER A 17 3.45 6.16 14.40
N CYS A 18 2.42 5.39 14.06
CA CYS A 18 2.51 3.94 13.90
C CYS A 18 3.48 3.54 12.79
N THR A 19 3.47 4.26 11.67
CA THR A 19 4.41 4.04 10.55
C THR A 19 5.85 4.31 10.98
N PHE A 20 6.07 5.41 11.71
CA PHE A 20 7.39 5.78 12.23
C PHE A 20 7.91 4.73 13.24
N ALA A 21 7.05 4.26 14.14
CA ALA A 21 7.40 3.21 15.09
C ALA A 21 7.79 1.90 14.38
N LEU A 22 6.98 1.46 13.41
CA LEU A 22 7.29 0.26 12.60
C LEU A 22 8.60 0.44 11.80
N TYR A 23 8.85 1.64 11.27
CA TYR A 23 10.11 1.95 10.59
C TYR A 23 11.32 1.91 11.53
N THR A 24 11.19 2.44 12.75
CA THR A 24 12.28 2.39 13.73
C THR A 24 12.60 0.96 14.16
N ILE A 25 11.58 0.13 14.40
CA ILE A 25 11.73 -1.30 14.72
C ILE A 25 12.41 -2.03 13.55
N TYR A 26 12.03 -1.71 12.31
CA TYR A 26 12.65 -2.28 11.13
C TYR A 26 14.16 -1.99 11.04
N ILE A 27 14.56 -0.75 11.33
CA ILE A 27 15.97 -0.36 11.30
C ILE A 27 16.77 -1.00 12.44
N THR A 28 16.18 -1.16 13.63
CA THR A 28 16.84 -1.83 14.76
C THR A 28 16.99 -3.34 14.50
N ASP A 29 15.93 -4.01 14.04
CA ASP A 29 15.98 -5.45 13.73
C ASP A 29 16.97 -5.76 12.60
N PHE A 30 17.08 -4.87 11.61
CA PHE A 30 18.08 -5.00 10.54
C PHE A 30 19.52 -4.88 11.07
N LYS A 31 19.75 -3.99 12.05
CA LYS A 31 21.06 -3.83 12.70
C LYS A 31 21.43 -5.02 13.59
N ASP A 32 20.44 -5.58 14.28
CA ASP A 32 20.62 -6.73 15.17
C ASP A 32 20.68 -8.07 14.43
N GLY A 33 20.57 -8.05 13.10
CA GLY A 33 20.61 -9.25 12.25
C GLY A 33 19.39 -10.17 12.42
N VAL A 34 18.33 -9.67 13.06
CA VAL A 34 17.08 -10.40 13.25
C VAL A 34 16.37 -10.53 11.91
N ARG A 35 16.06 -11.78 11.52
CA ARG A 35 15.32 -12.04 10.28
C ARG A 35 13.92 -11.45 10.36
N LEU A 36 13.64 -10.51 9.47
CA LEU A 36 12.34 -9.85 9.34
C LEU A 36 11.22 -10.89 9.18
N GLY A 37 10.30 -10.91 10.14
CA GLY A 37 9.11 -11.75 10.08
C GLY A 37 8.12 -11.25 9.03
N VAL A 38 7.49 -12.18 8.31
CA VAL A 38 6.42 -11.92 7.33
C VAL A 38 5.34 -10.98 7.90
N THR A 39 5.00 -11.16 9.17
CA THR A 39 4.01 -10.35 9.91
C THR A 39 4.37 -8.86 9.95
N GLY A 40 5.65 -8.50 10.13
CA GLY A 40 6.09 -7.10 10.17
C GLY A 40 5.94 -6.40 8.83
N VAL A 41 6.25 -7.12 7.73
CA VAL A 41 6.09 -6.60 6.37
C VAL A 41 4.61 -6.41 6.02
N ILE A 42 3.74 -7.37 6.40
CA ILE A 42 2.28 -7.23 6.23
C ILE A 42 1.76 -6.02 7.01
N ALA A 43 2.22 -5.80 8.25
CA ALA A 43 1.79 -4.67 9.06
C ALA A 43 2.12 -3.33 8.38
N ILE A 44 3.33 -3.19 7.82
CA ILE A 44 3.73 -1.99 7.07
C ILE A 44 2.85 -1.79 5.84
N VAL A 45 2.60 -2.86 5.07
CA VAL A 45 1.74 -2.83 3.87
C VAL A 45 0.33 -2.36 4.22
N LEU A 46 -0.24 -2.86 5.32
CA LEU A 46 -1.57 -2.45 5.79
C LEU A 46 -1.59 -0.99 6.24
N VAL A 47 -0.57 -0.53 6.96
CA VAL A 47 -0.46 0.87 7.39
C VAL A 47 -0.36 1.82 6.20
N ILE A 48 0.44 1.49 5.18
CA ILE A 48 0.53 2.29 3.94
C ILE A 48 -0.81 2.31 3.21
N THR A 49 -1.45 1.14 3.05
CA THR A 49 -2.72 1.01 2.36
C THR A 49 -3.81 1.86 3.04
N THR A 50 -3.91 1.78 4.36
CA THR A 50 -4.89 2.52 5.16
C THR A 50 -4.61 4.03 5.14
N LEU A 51 -3.34 4.45 5.19
CA LEU A 51 -2.94 5.85 5.02
C LEU A 51 -3.36 6.40 3.66
N CYS A 52 -3.07 5.68 2.57
CA CYS A 52 -3.47 6.10 1.24
C CYS A 52 -5.01 6.18 1.10
N GLN A 53 -5.75 5.20 1.64
CA GLN A 53 -7.21 5.21 1.62
C GLN A 53 -7.80 6.39 2.40
N LEU A 54 -7.30 6.64 3.61
CA LEU A 54 -7.71 7.77 4.43
C LEU A 54 -7.34 9.11 3.78
N ALA A 55 -6.16 9.22 3.17
CA ALA A 55 -5.75 10.45 2.48
C ALA A 55 -6.58 10.71 1.21
N THR A 56 -7.09 9.66 0.56
CA THR A 56 -7.90 9.76 -0.67
C THR A 56 -9.34 10.16 -0.37
N TRP A 57 -9.99 9.50 0.59
CA TRP A 57 -11.44 9.64 0.84
C TRP A 57 -11.78 10.30 2.17
N GLY A 58 -10.84 10.38 3.10
CA GLY A 58 -11.12 10.75 4.48
C GLY A 58 -12.10 9.77 5.15
N PHE A 59 -12.79 10.24 6.18
CA PHE A 59 -13.89 9.50 6.82
C PHE A 59 -15.24 9.67 6.10
N ASP A 60 -15.25 10.40 4.98
CA ASP A 60 -16.48 10.80 4.32
C ASP A 60 -16.89 9.78 3.25
N ARG A 61 -17.74 8.84 3.65
CA ARG A 61 -18.29 7.80 2.77
C ARG A 61 -19.24 8.35 1.70
N GLU A 62 -19.75 9.57 1.84
CA GLU A 62 -20.66 10.15 0.85
C GLU A 62 -19.91 10.60 -0.40
N ILE A 63 -18.70 11.16 -0.24
CA ILE A 63 -17.81 11.55 -1.36
C ILE A 63 -17.44 10.34 -2.22
N GLN A 64 -17.37 9.16 -1.62
CA GLN A 64 -17.05 7.92 -2.30
C GLN A 64 -18.23 7.36 -3.12
N LYS A 65 -19.47 7.72 -2.76
CA LYS A 65 -20.71 7.29 -3.44
C LYS A 65 -21.18 8.25 -4.52
N ASP A 66 -20.66 9.48 -4.51
CA ASP A 66 -20.89 10.48 -5.55
C ASP A 66 -20.44 9.99 -6.93
N GLU A 67 -21.03 10.53 -8.00
CA GLU A 67 -20.73 10.17 -9.39
C GLU A 67 -19.25 10.42 -9.71
N MET A 68 -18.69 11.53 -9.21
CA MET A 68 -17.27 11.82 -9.32
C MET A 68 -16.42 10.79 -8.57
N GLY A 69 -16.83 10.38 -7.37
CA GLY A 69 -16.15 9.36 -6.59
C GLY A 69 -16.08 8.01 -7.31
N LYS A 70 -17.21 7.56 -7.89
CA LYS A 70 -17.28 6.34 -8.72
C LYS A 70 -16.39 6.44 -9.97
N LYS A 71 -16.35 7.60 -10.63
CA LYS A 71 -15.51 7.82 -11.80
C LYS A 71 -14.02 7.77 -11.45
N ILE A 72 -13.62 8.35 -10.32
CA ILE A 72 -12.24 8.28 -9.82
C ILE A 72 -11.86 6.84 -9.50
N ALA A 73 -12.72 6.09 -8.79
CA ALA A 73 -12.45 4.71 -8.42
C ALA A 73 -12.28 3.81 -9.65
N THR A 74 -13.16 3.92 -10.64
CA THR A 74 -13.10 3.11 -11.87
C THR A 74 -11.90 3.44 -12.75
N MET A 75 -11.56 4.72 -12.93
CA MET A 75 -10.35 5.11 -13.66
C MET A 75 -9.07 4.68 -12.94
N SER A 76 -9.06 4.80 -11.61
CA SER A 76 -7.91 4.37 -10.80
C SER A 76 -7.74 2.86 -10.87
N ALA A 77 -8.83 2.09 -10.79
CA ALA A 77 -8.82 0.63 -10.93
C ALA A 77 -8.22 0.17 -12.26
N LYS A 78 -8.58 0.85 -13.36
CA LYS A 78 -8.03 0.52 -14.68
C LYS A 78 -6.52 0.80 -14.76
N ARG A 79 -6.06 1.93 -14.20
CA ARG A 79 -4.63 2.28 -14.18
C ARG A 79 -3.83 1.39 -13.25
N SER A 80 -4.33 1.13 -12.05
CA SER A 80 -3.70 0.25 -11.07
C SER A 80 -3.59 -1.17 -11.61
N TYR A 81 -4.58 -1.66 -12.36
CA TYR A 81 -4.51 -2.95 -13.01
C TYR A 81 -3.30 -3.04 -13.94
N HIS A 82 -3.13 -2.09 -14.87
CA HIS A 82 -1.99 -2.11 -15.78
C HIS A 82 -0.63 -1.98 -15.09
N ILE A 83 -0.52 -1.10 -14.07
CA ILE A 83 0.71 -0.94 -13.28
C ILE A 83 1.00 -2.24 -12.51
N LEU A 84 -0.02 -2.87 -11.92
CA LEU A 84 0.12 -4.12 -11.20
C LEU A 84 0.55 -5.26 -12.12
N THR A 85 -0.07 -5.38 -13.30
CA THR A 85 0.31 -6.38 -14.29
C THR A 85 1.78 -6.21 -14.72
N MET A 86 2.24 -4.97 -14.96
CA MET A 86 3.66 -4.72 -15.23
C MET A 86 4.55 -5.09 -14.04
N GLY A 87 4.14 -4.74 -12.82
CA GLY A 87 4.88 -5.06 -11.59
C GLY A 87 5.02 -6.56 -11.37
N LEU A 88 3.95 -7.33 -11.55
CA LEU A 88 3.98 -8.80 -11.48
C LEU A 88 4.87 -9.39 -12.57
N PHE A 89 4.84 -8.84 -13.78
CA PHE A 89 5.68 -9.31 -14.88
C PHE A 89 7.17 -9.08 -14.60
N ILE A 90 7.53 -7.91 -14.04
CA ILE A 90 8.90 -7.61 -13.62
C ILE A 90 9.33 -8.53 -12.48
N LEU A 91 8.48 -8.71 -11.46
CA LEU A 91 8.74 -9.65 -10.37
C LEU A 91 8.99 -11.05 -10.90
N TRP A 92 8.17 -11.51 -11.84
CA TRP A 92 8.33 -12.82 -12.47
C TRP A 92 9.64 -12.95 -13.27
N ILE A 93 10.07 -11.90 -13.98
CA ILE A 93 11.37 -11.88 -14.66
C ILE A 93 12.51 -11.94 -13.65
N LEU A 94 12.47 -11.10 -12.61
CA LEU A 94 13.49 -11.08 -11.55
C LEU A 94 13.56 -12.43 -10.83
N ASP A 95 12.41 -13.04 -10.58
CA ASP A 95 12.30 -14.37 -9.99
C ASP A 95 12.99 -15.41 -10.88
N ARG A 96 12.68 -15.40 -12.18
CA ARG A 96 13.30 -16.29 -13.17
C ARG A 96 14.82 -16.07 -13.28
N ILE A 97 15.32 -14.86 -13.17
CA ILE A 97 16.77 -14.57 -13.32
C ILE A 97 17.54 -14.92 -12.03
N ILE A 98 16.97 -14.63 -10.87
CA ILE A 98 17.67 -14.68 -9.58
C ILE A 98 17.42 -16.03 -8.86
N PHE A 99 16.18 -16.51 -8.82
CA PHE A 99 15.77 -17.66 -8.01
C PHE A 99 15.88 -19.01 -8.74
N VAL A 100 15.75 -19.04 -10.09
CA VAL A 100 16.01 -20.26 -10.89
C VAL A 100 17.43 -20.78 -10.67
N ARG A 101 18.40 -19.92 -10.35
CA ARG A 101 19.78 -20.32 -10.06
C ARG A 101 19.93 -21.05 -8.71
N LYS A 102 18.90 -21.02 -7.85
CA LYS A 102 18.95 -21.52 -6.48
C LYS A 102 17.99 -22.67 -6.18
N ASN A 103 17.18 -23.13 -7.15
CA ASN A 103 16.14 -24.16 -6.98
C ASN A 103 15.10 -23.89 -5.86
N ASP A 104 15.13 -22.70 -5.26
CA ASP A 104 14.13 -22.24 -4.29
C ASP A 104 13.11 -21.37 -5.04
N PHE A 105 12.12 -22.02 -5.67
CA PHE A 105 10.87 -21.33 -5.97
C PHE A 105 10.19 -21.04 -4.62
N GLY A 106 10.46 -19.86 -4.07
CA GLY A 106 10.18 -19.55 -2.68
C GLY A 106 8.95 -18.66 -2.49
N ASN A 107 8.22 -18.92 -1.41
CA ASN A 107 7.14 -18.10 -0.83
C ASN A 107 7.41 -16.58 -0.81
N ILE A 108 8.68 -16.16 -0.83
CA ILE A 108 9.11 -14.76 -0.79
C ILE A 108 8.67 -13.98 -2.05
N SER A 109 8.75 -14.59 -3.23
CA SER A 109 8.39 -13.92 -4.49
C SER A 109 6.88 -13.75 -4.63
N LEU A 110 6.13 -14.80 -4.29
CA LEU A 110 4.68 -14.76 -4.15
C LEU A 110 4.23 -13.75 -3.09
N PHE A 111 4.93 -13.70 -1.96
CA PHE A 111 4.66 -12.74 -0.88
C PHE A 111 4.91 -11.30 -1.35
N ALA A 112 6.02 -11.05 -2.06
CA ALA A 112 6.29 -9.74 -2.65
C ALA A 112 5.20 -9.33 -3.66
N ALA A 113 4.78 -10.24 -4.54
CA ALA A 113 3.70 -9.99 -5.48
C ALA A 113 2.37 -9.66 -4.78
N LEU A 114 2.06 -10.35 -3.68
CA LEU A 114 0.87 -10.10 -2.87
C LEU A 114 0.93 -8.72 -2.20
N CYS A 115 2.07 -8.34 -1.62
CA CYS A 115 2.26 -6.99 -1.07
C CYS A 115 2.09 -5.91 -2.16
N LEU A 116 2.63 -6.14 -3.35
CA LEU A 116 2.56 -5.22 -4.48
C LEU A 116 1.11 -5.03 -4.96
N ALA A 117 0.33 -6.11 -5.03
CA ALA A 117 -1.09 -6.10 -5.38
C ALA A 117 -1.94 -5.27 -4.41
N LEU A 118 -1.67 -5.39 -3.10
CA LEU A 118 -2.41 -4.66 -2.07
C LEU A 118 -2.12 -3.15 -2.09
N VAL A 119 -0.88 -2.77 -2.40
CA VAL A 119 -0.41 -1.37 -2.28
C VAL A 119 -0.65 -0.55 -3.56
N ILE A 120 -0.60 -1.15 -4.75
CA ILE A 120 -0.73 -0.38 -6.00
C ILE A 120 -2.09 0.31 -6.12
N PHE A 121 -3.18 -0.40 -5.85
CA PHE A 121 -4.53 0.15 -5.98
C PHE A 121 -4.73 1.44 -5.14
N PRO A 122 -4.51 1.43 -3.82
CA PRO A 122 -4.71 2.62 -2.99
C PRO A 122 -3.75 3.76 -3.35
N ILE A 123 -2.52 3.48 -3.78
CA ILE A 123 -1.57 4.51 -4.23
C ILE A 123 -2.06 5.21 -5.50
N VAL A 124 -2.43 4.44 -6.52
CA VAL A 124 -2.92 5.01 -7.80
C VAL A 124 -4.20 5.80 -7.56
N GLN A 125 -5.07 5.30 -6.68
CA GLN A 125 -6.30 5.97 -6.30
C GLN A 125 -6.05 7.31 -5.59
N PHE A 126 -5.04 7.37 -4.72
CA PHE A 126 -4.60 8.61 -4.08
C PHE A 126 -4.12 9.66 -5.08
N PHE A 127 -3.26 9.27 -6.03
CA PHE A 127 -2.78 10.18 -7.07
C PHE A 127 -3.89 10.65 -8.01
N SER A 128 -4.79 9.74 -8.40
CA SER A 128 -5.93 10.10 -9.25
C SER A 128 -6.90 11.05 -8.56
N ALA A 129 -7.24 10.84 -7.28
CA ALA A 129 -8.12 11.73 -6.54
C ALA A 129 -7.55 13.16 -6.43
N ARG A 130 -6.24 13.29 -6.26
CA ARG A 130 -5.55 14.60 -6.19
C ARG A 130 -5.52 15.36 -7.52
N ARG A 131 -5.76 14.67 -8.65
CA ARG A 131 -5.83 15.29 -9.98
C ARG A 131 -7.23 15.82 -10.33
N TYR A 132 -8.27 15.35 -9.64
CA TYR A 132 -9.66 15.75 -9.87
C TYR A 132 -10.20 16.74 -8.83
N ARG A 133 -9.44 17.00 -7.76
CA ARG A 133 -9.74 17.97 -6.72
C ARG A 133 -8.95 19.26 -6.96
#